data_AF-A0A2C9JMQ5-F1
#
_entry.id   AF-A0A2C9JMQ5-F1
#
_cell.length_a   1.000
_cell.length_b   1.000
_cell.length_c   1.000
_cell.angle_alpha   90.00
_cell.angle_beta   90.00
_cell.angle_gamma   90.00
#
_symmetry.space_group_name_H-M   'P 1'
#
loop_
_entity.id
_entity.type
_entity.pdbx_description
1 polymer ?
#
loop_
_entity_poly.entity_id
_entity_poly.type
_entity_poly.pdbx_seq_one_letter_code
_entity_poly.pdbx_strand_id
1 'polypeptide(L)'
;MKQDDEEGCEPDSVHPIFTKDPGDWLAFVNNQVEVTTEDDLKHSGYVYTVDPVSESIVLLNKFSAENPTNVSVKLLMGPSIKNVEIVAQGSSLDSQFFEKLFRPARGDTLTEKEIQSKFIRLQSWLEQNRIPVSVSRDVITVADALTIHPPYTPESCLGTNEIILARIQELIKNMP
;
A
#
# COMPACT_ATOMS: atom_id res chain seq x y z
N MET A 1 37.27 19.16 -48.73
CA MET A 1 36.90 19.89 -47.50
C MET A 1 35.68 20.73 -47.87
N LYS A 2 34.44 20.37 -47.58
CA LYS A 2 33.88 19.39 -46.64
C LYS A 2 32.76 18.61 -47.35
N GLN A 3 32.64 17.32 -47.03
CA GLN A 3 31.42 16.55 -47.22
C GLN A 3 30.52 16.95 -46.04
N ASP A 4 29.31 17.40 -46.33
CA ASP A 4 28.30 17.63 -45.31
C ASP A 4 27.52 16.33 -45.18
N ASP A 5 27.74 15.65 -44.05
CA ASP A 5 27.04 14.45 -43.64
C ASP A 5 25.62 14.85 -43.21
N GLU A 6 24.62 14.50 -44.04
CA GLU A 6 23.21 14.51 -43.63
C GLU A 6 22.98 13.31 -42.68
N GLU A 7 23.25 13.50 -41.39
CA GLU A 7 22.76 12.60 -40.35
C GLU A 7 21.23 12.67 -40.30
N GLY A 8 20.59 11.62 -40.83
CA GLY A 8 19.16 11.41 -40.70
C GLY A 8 18.77 11.30 -39.22
N CYS A 9 17.96 12.23 -38.75
CA CYS A 9 17.34 12.16 -37.43
C CYS A 9 16.33 10.99 -37.47
N GLU A 10 16.67 9.86 -36.85
CA GLU A 10 15.70 8.78 -36.64
C GLU A 10 14.51 9.34 -35.84
N PRO A 11 13.26 9.03 -36.23
CA PRO A 11 12.09 9.55 -35.53
C PRO A 11 12.13 9.07 -34.08
N ASP A 12 12.01 10.00 -33.14
CA ASP A 12 11.88 9.74 -31.71
C ASP A 12 10.91 8.58 -31.50
N SER A 13 11.45 7.41 -31.11
CA SER A 13 10.63 6.23 -30.89
C SER A 13 9.68 6.53 -29.74
N VAL A 14 8.38 6.59 -30.05
CA VAL A 14 7.34 6.82 -29.06
C VAL A 14 7.45 5.74 -28.00
N HIS A 15 7.69 6.14 -26.76
CA HIS A 15 7.87 5.21 -25.64
C HIS A 15 6.66 4.26 -25.54
N PRO A 16 6.85 2.94 -25.32
CA PRO A 16 5.77 1.94 -25.35
C PRO A 16 4.54 2.28 -24.51
N ILE A 17 4.73 2.99 -23.39
CA ILE A 17 3.64 3.50 -22.53
C ILE A 17 2.61 4.36 -23.28
N PHE A 18 2.98 5.02 -24.37
CA PHE A 18 2.09 5.86 -25.18
C PHE A 18 1.52 5.13 -26.40
N THR A 19 1.82 3.83 -26.54
CA THR A 19 1.36 3.02 -27.68
C THR A 19 0.12 2.19 -27.38
N LYS A 20 -0.29 2.11 -26.10
CA LYS A 20 -1.47 1.37 -25.64
C LYS A 20 -2.41 2.29 -24.86
N ASP A 21 -3.71 2.06 -24.98
CA ASP A 21 -4.72 2.81 -24.21
C ASP A 21 -4.79 2.24 -22.78
N PRO A 22 -4.57 3.05 -21.73
CA PRO A 22 -4.77 2.60 -20.35
C PRO A 22 -6.18 2.06 -20.07
N GLY A 23 -7.18 2.50 -20.84
CA GLY A 23 -8.55 1.99 -20.78
C GLY A 23 -8.66 0.49 -21.03
N ASP A 24 -7.83 -0.05 -21.93
CA ASP A 24 -7.81 -1.48 -22.24
C ASP A 24 -7.37 -2.30 -21.02
N TRP A 25 -6.36 -1.82 -20.29
CA TRP A 25 -5.90 -2.47 -19.06
C TRP A 25 -6.90 -2.34 -17.92
N LEU A 26 -7.53 -1.18 -17.79
CA LEU A 26 -8.54 -0.92 -16.76
C LEU A 26 -9.77 -1.82 -16.91
N ALA A 27 -10.10 -2.25 -18.13
CA ALA A 27 -11.21 -3.17 -18.37
C ALA A 27 -11.02 -4.56 -17.71
N PHE A 28 -9.78 -4.96 -17.44
CA PHE A 28 -9.49 -6.23 -16.75
C PHE A 28 -9.56 -6.09 -15.23
N VAL A 29 -9.32 -4.90 -14.67
CA VAL A 29 -9.22 -4.68 -13.22
C VAL A 29 -10.52 -5.07 -12.53
N ASN A 30 -10.40 -5.74 -11.38
CA ASN A 30 -11.45 -6.35 -10.58
C ASN A 30 -12.18 -7.55 -11.23
N ASN A 31 -11.91 -7.88 -12.48
CA ASN A 31 -12.51 -9.03 -13.14
C ASN A 31 -11.68 -10.29 -12.93
N GLN A 32 -12.36 -11.44 -12.96
CA GLN A 32 -11.68 -12.73 -12.97
C GLN A 32 -11.23 -13.02 -14.40
N VAL A 33 -9.94 -13.30 -14.55
CA VAL A 33 -9.32 -13.59 -15.84
C VAL A 33 -8.68 -14.96 -15.87
N GLU A 34 -8.46 -15.45 -17.09
CA GLU A 34 -7.49 -16.49 -17.40
C GLU A 34 -6.39 -15.88 -18.26
N VAL A 35 -5.15 -15.94 -17.77
CA VAL A 35 -3.95 -15.45 -18.46
C VAL A 35 -3.21 -16.65 -19.02
N THR A 36 -2.94 -16.63 -20.32
CA THR A 36 -2.08 -17.61 -20.99
C THR A 36 -0.70 -17.00 -21.19
N THR A 37 0.34 -17.71 -20.80
CA THR A 37 1.74 -17.30 -20.96
C THR A 37 2.37 -17.87 -22.24
N GLU A 38 3.56 -17.39 -22.58
CA GLU A 38 4.31 -17.82 -23.78
C GLU A 38 4.68 -19.33 -23.78
N ASP A 39 4.79 -19.94 -22.61
CA ASP A 39 4.98 -21.38 -22.42
C ASP A 39 3.66 -22.17 -22.37
N ASP A 40 2.57 -21.55 -22.83
CA ASP A 40 1.20 -22.08 -22.86
C ASP A 40 0.65 -22.51 -21.48
N LEU A 41 1.25 -22.03 -20.38
CA LEU A 41 0.69 -22.18 -19.06
C LEU A 41 -0.48 -21.23 -18.85
N LYS A 42 -1.47 -21.70 -18.07
CA LYS A 42 -2.66 -20.93 -17.74
C LYS A 42 -2.66 -20.51 -16.27
N HIS A 43 -3.04 -19.27 -16.02
CA HIS A 43 -3.13 -18.68 -14.70
C HIS A 43 -4.47 -17.96 -14.54
N SER A 44 -5.29 -18.43 -13.59
CA SER A 44 -6.53 -17.73 -13.25
C SER A 44 -6.38 -16.89 -11.98
N GLY A 45 -7.17 -15.82 -11.90
CA GLY A 45 -7.32 -14.99 -10.72
C GLY A 45 -8.04 -13.68 -11.02
N TYR A 46 -8.29 -12.88 -9.98
CA TYR A 46 -8.82 -11.54 -10.12
C TYR A 46 -7.69 -10.55 -10.40
N VAL A 47 -7.82 -9.72 -11.44
CA VAL A 47 -6.82 -8.68 -11.71
C VAL A 47 -6.95 -7.57 -10.68
N TYR A 48 -5.91 -7.36 -9.89
CA TYR A 48 -5.85 -6.26 -8.92
C TYR A 48 -5.37 -4.97 -9.57
N THR A 49 -4.29 -5.07 -10.35
CA THR A 49 -3.71 -3.94 -11.08
C THR A 49 -2.89 -4.46 -12.26
N VAL A 50 -2.68 -3.58 -13.24
CA VAL A 50 -1.74 -3.76 -14.33
C VAL A 50 -0.72 -2.62 -14.25
N ASP A 51 0.57 -2.93 -14.32
CA ASP A 51 1.60 -1.90 -14.47
C ASP A 51 1.68 -1.48 -15.94
N PRO A 52 1.37 -0.22 -16.31
CA PRO A 52 1.37 0.22 -17.70
C PRO A 52 2.77 0.28 -18.34
N VAL A 53 3.84 0.24 -17.54
CA VAL A 53 5.22 0.28 -18.06
C VAL A 53 5.72 -1.11 -18.39
N SER A 54 5.68 -2.04 -17.43
CA SER A 54 6.15 -3.42 -17.63
C SER A 54 5.09 -4.36 -18.20
N GLU A 55 3.85 -3.88 -18.31
CA GLU A 55 2.66 -4.67 -18.69
C GLU A 55 2.42 -5.87 -17.75
N SER A 56 2.97 -5.81 -16.54
CA SER A 56 2.84 -6.89 -15.56
C SER A 56 1.44 -6.88 -14.94
N ILE A 57 0.87 -8.07 -14.77
CA ILE A 57 -0.47 -8.27 -14.20
C ILE A 57 -0.35 -8.87 -12.80
N VAL A 58 -1.03 -8.24 -11.84
CA VAL A 58 -1.15 -8.75 -10.46
C VAL A 58 -2.47 -9.48 -10.32
N LEU A 59 -2.41 -10.79 -10.11
CA LEU A 59 -3.57 -11.66 -9.86
C LEU A 59 -3.76 -11.94 -8.36
N LEU A 60 -5.00 -11.91 -7.91
CA LEU A 60 -5.42 -12.32 -6.57
C LEU A 60 -6.30 -13.56 -6.65
N ASN A 61 -6.04 -14.54 -5.77
CA ASN A 61 -6.82 -15.76 -5.66
C ASN A 61 -7.24 -16.01 -4.22
N LYS A 62 -8.54 -16.27 -4.03
CA LYS A 62 -9.10 -16.66 -2.73
C LYS A 62 -9.00 -18.18 -2.57
N PHE A 63 -8.49 -18.66 -1.44
CA PHE A 63 -8.42 -20.11 -1.17
C PHE A 63 -9.69 -20.69 -0.56
N SER A 64 -10.52 -19.86 0.09
CA SER A 64 -11.80 -20.30 0.67
C SER A 64 -12.78 -19.14 0.83
N ALA A 65 -14.08 -19.41 0.65
CA ALA A 65 -15.15 -18.47 0.95
C ALA A 65 -15.36 -18.28 2.46
N GLU A 66 -14.98 -19.28 3.27
CA GLU A 66 -15.20 -19.29 4.73
C GLU A 66 -14.06 -18.61 5.50
N ASN A 67 -12.85 -18.62 4.94
CA ASN A 67 -11.67 -17.96 5.50
C ASN A 67 -11.09 -16.95 4.49
N PRO A 68 -11.68 -15.76 4.38
CA PRO A 68 -11.32 -14.79 3.35
C PRO A 68 -9.89 -14.25 3.51
N THR A 69 -9.24 -14.43 4.65
CA THR A 69 -7.87 -13.96 4.91
C THR A 69 -6.79 -14.75 4.17
N ASN A 70 -7.11 -15.94 3.65
CA ASN A 70 -6.15 -16.71 2.88
C ASN A 70 -6.27 -16.34 1.40
N VAL A 71 -5.45 -15.36 0.99
CA VAL A 71 -5.34 -14.86 -0.38
C VAL A 71 -3.93 -15.13 -0.89
N SER A 72 -3.80 -15.63 -2.11
CA SER A 72 -2.51 -15.63 -2.82
C SER A 72 -2.44 -14.48 -3.80
N VAL A 73 -1.25 -13.89 -3.89
CA VAL A 73 -0.89 -12.87 -4.85
C VAL A 73 0.07 -13.50 -5.85
N LYS A 74 -0.21 -13.37 -7.15
CA LYS A 74 0.67 -13.81 -8.22
C LYS A 74 0.97 -12.63 -9.14
N LEU A 75 2.26 -12.39 -9.38
CA LEU A 75 2.71 -11.39 -10.33
C LEU A 75 3.13 -12.10 -11.63
N LEU A 76 2.50 -11.72 -12.74
CA LEU A 76 2.84 -12.19 -14.08
C LEU A 76 3.57 -11.08 -14.82
N MET A 77 4.74 -11.40 -15.37
CA MET A 77 5.58 -10.45 -16.11
C MET A 77 5.01 -10.23 -17.51
N GLY A 78 4.84 -8.97 -17.92
CA GLY A 78 4.27 -8.59 -19.21
C GLY A 78 4.88 -9.34 -20.41
N PRO A 79 6.21 -9.43 -20.55
CA PRO A 79 6.85 -10.17 -21.66
C PRO A 79 6.55 -11.67 -21.70
N SER A 80 6.03 -12.25 -20.62
CA SER A 80 5.65 -13.66 -20.56
C SER A 80 4.16 -13.88 -20.87
N ILE A 81 3.37 -12.82 -21.03
CA ILE A 81 1.92 -12.90 -21.23
C ILE A 81 1.61 -12.91 -22.72
N LYS A 82 0.92 -13.96 -23.15
CA LYS A 82 0.49 -14.16 -24.54
C LYS A 82 -0.95 -13.71 -24.76
N ASN A 83 -1.85 -13.98 -23.82
CA ASN A 83 -3.26 -13.59 -23.91
C ASN A 83 -3.91 -13.44 -22.52
N VAL A 84 -4.94 -12.60 -22.42
CA VAL A 84 -5.74 -12.38 -21.21
C VAL A 84 -7.22 -12.39 -21.57
N GLU A 85 -7.98 -13.30 -20.96
CA GLU A 85 -9.42 -13.43 -21.20
C GLU A 85 -10.21 -13.22 -19.92
N ILE A 86 -11.28 -12.44 -19.97
CA ILE A 86 -12.21 -12.28 -18.84
C ILE A 86 -13.12 -13.50 -18.79
N VAL A 87 -13.00 -14.30 -17.73
CA VAL A 87 -13.84 -15.49 -17.50
C VAL A 87 -15.08 -15.16 -16.66
N ALA A 88 -15.01 -14.15 -15.79
CA ALA A 88 -16.14 -13.67 -15.02
C ALA A 88 -15.98 -12.20 -14.63
N GLN A 89 -17.10 -11.46 -14.65
CA GLN A 89 -17.15 -10.10 -14.12
C GLN A 89 -17.05 -10.12 -12.59
N GLY A 90 -16.23 -9.24 -12.03
CA GLY A 90 -16.06 -9.12 -10.59
C GLY A 90 -17.30 -8.58 -9.90
N SER A 91 -17.58 -9.05 -8.68
CA SER A 91 -18.62 -8.45 -7.86
C SER A 91 -18.10 -7.20 -7.13
N SER A 92 -19.01 -6.31 -6.73
CA SER A 92 -18.69 -5.16 -5.89
C SER A 92 -18.16 -5.58 -4.51
N LEU A 93 -18.54 -6.78 -4.02
CA LEU A 93 -18.04 -7.33 -2.76
C LEU A 93 -16.59 -7.80 -2.88
N ASP A 94 -16.24 -8.44 -3.99
CA ASP A 94 -14.88 -8.90 -4.26
C ASP A 94 -13.91 -7.73 -4.38
N SER A 95 -14.31 -6.70 -5.14
CA SER A 95 -13.52 -5.48 -5.32
C SER A 95 -13.24 -4.78 -3.97
N GLN A 96 -14.28 -4.61 -3.14
CA GLN A 96 -14.13 -4.02 -1.80
C GLN A 96 -13.26 -4.87 -0.86
N PHE A 97 -13.34 -6.19 -0.99
CA PHE A 97 -12.51 -7.10 -0.21
C PHE A 97 -11.03 -6.95 -0.59
N PHE A 98 -10.71 -6.93 -1.89
CA PHE A 98 -9.33 -6.78 -2.36
C PHE A 98 -8.74 -5.40 -2.05
N GLU A 99 -9.54 -4.34 -2.10
CA GLU A 99 -9.10 -3.01 -1.66
C GLU A 99 -8.66 -2.98 -0.19
N LYS A 100 -9.29 -3.78 0.66
CA LYS A 100 -8.98 -3.84 2.09
C LYS A 100 -7.74 -4.69 2.39
N LEU A 101 -7.34 -5.58 1.49
CA LEU A 101 -6.26 -6.55 1.71
C LEU A 101 -4.90 -5.89 1.93
N PHE A 102 -4.61 -4.82 1.17
CA PHE A 102 -3.32 -4.10 1.22
C PHE A 102 -3.41 -2.75 1.92
N ARG A 103 -4.60 -2.37 2.38
CA ARG A 103 -4.70 -1.26 3.31
C ARG A 103 -4.19 -1.78 4.65
N PRO A 104 -3.42 -0.97 5.42
CA PRO A 104 -3.21 -1.27 6.83
C PRO A 104 -4.57 -1.63 7.39
N ALA A 105 -4.65 -2.70 8.20
CA ALA A 105 -5.81 -2.89 9.05
C ALA A 105 -5.99 -1.54 9.73
N ARG A 106 -6.96 -0.76 9.26
CA ARG A 106 -7.24 0.54 9.83
C ARG A 106 -7.50 0.15 11.27
N GLY A 107 -6.57 0.46 12.19
CA GLY A 107 -7.00 0.70 13.55
C GLY A 107 -8.17 1.64 13.33
N ASP A 108 -9.38 1.14 13.61
CA ASP A 108 -10.66 1.69 13.15
C ASP A 108 -10.53 3.19 13.06
N THR A 109 -10.78 3.80 11.88
CA THR A 109 -10.58 5.24 11.67
C THR A 109 -11.04 5.98 12.90
N LEU A 110 -10.09 6.34 13.78
CA LEU A 110 -10.45 6.68 15.14
C LEU A 110 -11.22 7.96 15.01
N THR A 111 -12.43 7.97 15.55
CA THR A 111 -13.22 9.20 15.61
C THR A 111 -12.39 10.24 16.36
N GLU A 112 -12.63 11.51 16.07
CA GLU A 112 -11.94 12.61 16.76
C GLU A 112 -12.04 12.44 18.30
N LYS A 113 -13.19 11.95 18.79
CA LYS A 113 -13.38 11.66 20.22
C LYS A 113 -12.46 10.57 20.75
N GLU A 114 -12.18 9.53 19.97
CA GLU A 114 -11.28 8.44 20.37
C GLU A 114 -9.82 8.90 20.34
N ILE A 115 -9.44 9.70 19.34
CA ILE A 115 -8.11 10.32 19.27
C ILE A 115 -7.88 11.22 20.49
N GLN A 116 -8.86 12.07 20.84
CA GLN A 116 -8.80 12.92 22.02
C GLN A 116 -8.76 12.11 23.33
N SER A 117 -9.54 11.03 23.44
CA SER A 117 -9.50 10.14 24.60
C SER A 117 -8.11 9.50 24.78
N LYS A 118 -7.50 9.05 23.69
CA LYS A 118 -6.13 8.51 23.70
C LYS A 118 -5.10 9.56 24.09
N PHE A 119 -5.24 10.79 23.56
CA PHE A 119 -4.39 11.91 23.92
C PHE A 119 -4.40 12.18 25.43
N ILE A 120 -5.60 12.36 26.01
CA ILE A 120 -5.77 12.64 27.44
C ILE A 120 -5.22 11.51 28.30
N ARG A 121 -5.52 10.25 27.93
CA ARG A 121 -5.06 9.07 28.65
C ARG A 121 -3.53 8.94 28.62
N LEU A 122 -2.92 9.12 27.46
CA LEU A 122 -1.48 9.04 27.30
C LEU A 122 -0.76 10.16 28.06
N GLN A 123 -1.25 11.41 27.94
CA GLN A 123 -0.70 12.53 28.69
C GLN A 123 -0.75 12.26 30.20
N SER A 124 -1.91 11.87 30.72
CA SER A 124 -2.09 11.54 32.14
C SER A 124 -1.16 10.41 32.59
N TRP A 125 -0.97 9.40 31.75
CA TRP A 125 -0.10 8.26 32.07
C TRP A 125 1.37 8.66 32.16
N LEU A 126 1.86 9.49 31.24
CA LEU A 126 3.23 9.99 31.26
C LEU A 126 3.48 10.88 32.49
N GLU A 127 2.53 11.76 32.82
CA GLU A 127 2.61 12.62 34.01
C GLU A 127 2.62 11.79 35.31
N GLN A 128 1.78 10.75 35.40
CA GLN A 128 1.77 9.82 36.54
C GLN A 128 3.09 9.08 36.72
N ASN A 129 3.78 8.77 35.61
CA ASN A 129 5.12 8.17 35.62
C ASN A 129 6.24 9.20 35.86
N ARG A 130 5.90 10.46 36.20
CA ARG A 130 6.82 11.58 36.45
C ARG A 130 7.71 11.90 35.26
N ILE A 131 7.20 11.68 34.05
CA ILE A 131 7.90 12.00 32.81
C ILE A 131 7.53 13.43 32.42
N PRO A 132 8.51 14.33 32.19
CA PRO A 132 8.22 15.68 31.74
C PRO A 132 7.55 15.66 30.36
N VAL A 133 6.36 16.25 30.27
CA VAL A 133 5.62 16.38 29.02
C VAL A 133 5.25 17.84 28.77
N SER A 134 5.28 18.24 27.51
CA SER A 134 4.75 19.52 27.04
C SER A 134 3.90 19.29 25.80
N VAL A 135 2.74 19.95 25.75
CA VAL A 135 1.80 19.80 24.64
C VAL A 135 1.88 21.04 23.76
N SER A 136 1.99 20.83 22.44
CA SER A 136 1.84 21.88 21.44
C SER A 136 0.88 21.42 20.35
N ARG A 137 -0.30 22.05 20.30
CA ARG A 137 -1.44 21.61 19.46
C ARG A 137 -1.80 20.16 19.80
N ASP A 138 -1.58 19.23 18.88
CA ASP A 138 -1.89 17.80 19.00
C ASP A 138 -0.62 16.93 19.11
N VAL A 139 0.50 17.52 19.55
CA VAL A 139 1.77 16.81 19.69
C VAL A 139 2.23 16.84 21.13
N ILE A 140 2.48 15.65 21.69
CA ILE A 140 3.07 15.49 23.03
C ILE A 140 4.59 15.43 22.85
N THR A 141 5.30 16.39 23.42
CA THR A 141 6.76 16.37 23.50
C THR A 141 7.17 15.82 24.86
N VAL A 142 8.07 14.85 24.87
CA VAL A 142 8.53 14.17 26.08
C VAL A 142 9.98 14.54 26.34
N ALA A 143 10.23 15.19 27.48
CA ALA A 143 11.56 15.59 27.97
C ALA A 143 12.46 16.25 26.90
N ASP A 144 11.86 17.02 25.98
CA ASP A 144 12.51 17.66 24.82
C ASP A 144 13.31 16.70 23.91
N ALA A 145 13.12 15.39 24.06
CA ALA A 145 13.91 14.35 23.40
C ALA A 145 13.14 13.62 22.30
N LEU A 146 11.82 13.55 22.40
CA LEU A 146 10.96 12.93 21.39
C LEU A 146 9.58 13.59 21.33
N THR A 147 8.89 13.39 20.21
CA THR A 147 7.51 13.80 20.00
C THR A 147 6.61 12.59 19.73
N ILE A 148 5.34 12.69 20.12
CA ILE A 148 4.32 11.67 19.89
C ILE A 148 3.15 12.31 19.15
N HIS A 149 2.80 11.74 18.01
CA HIS A 149 1.76 12.25 17.11
C HIS A 149 0.49 11.39 17.17
N PRO A 150 -0.67 11.89 16.73
CA PRO A 150 -1.84 11.05 16.48
C PRO A 150 -1.48 9.87 15.57
N PRO A 151 -2.00 8.65 15.79
CA PRO A 151 -3.06 8.28 16.73
C PRO A 151 -2.58 7.90 18.15
N TYR A 152 -1.40 8.38 18.57
CA TYR A 152 -0.83 8.19 19.90
C TYR A 152 -0.56 6.72 20.26
N THR A 153 -0.02 5.97 19.29
CA THR A 153 0.47 4.59 19.47
C THR A 153 1.98 4.58 19.73
N PRO A 154 2.57 3.47 20.21
CA PRO A 154 4.03 3.36 20.33
C PRO A 154 4.76 3.69 19.02
N GLU A 155 4.21 3.29 17.88
CA GLU A 155 4.78 3.51 16.55
C GLU A 155 4.68 4.98 16.09
N SER A 156 3.87 5.80 16.77
CA SER A 156 3.73 7.23 16.48
C SER A 156 4.75 8.11 17.21
N CYS A 157 5.68 7.51 17.96
CA CYS A 157 6.77 8.20 18.63
C CYS A 157 7.92 8.48 17.65
N LEU A 158 8.45 9.71 17.68
CA LEU A 158 9.57 10.15 16.84
C LEU A 158 10.66 10.78 17.71
N GLY A 159 11.87 10.26 17.64
CA GLY A 159 13.02 10.81 18.36
C GLY A 159 14.33 10.34 17.75
N THR A 160 15.40 11.12 17.92
CA THR A 160 16.74 10.78 17.39
C THR A 160 17.53 9.87 18.33
N ASN A 161 17.10 9.77 19.60
CA ASN A 161 17.71 8.88 20.58
C ASN A 161 16.91 7.57 20.68
N GLU A 162 17.37 6.55 19.96
CA GLU A 162 16.74 5.22 19.88
C GLU A 162 16.55 4.53 21.24
N ILE A 163 17.44 4.79 22.21
CA ILE A 163 17.33 4.20 23.55
C ILE A 163 16.13 4.80 24.29
N ILE A 164 15.96 6.13 24.22
CA ILE A 164 14.84 6.83 24.86
C ILE A 164 13.54 6.48 24.12
N LEU A 165 13.57 6.45 22.79
CA LEU A 165 12.43 6.07 21.96
C LEU A 165 11.91 4.68 22.35
N ALA A 166 12.78 3.67 22.39
CA ALA A 166 12.39 2.31 22.74
C ALA A 166 11.76 2.21 24.15
N ARG A 167 12.33 2.91 25.14
CA ARG A 167 11.78 2.92 26.51
C ARG A 167 10.41 3.56 26.58
N ILE A 168 10.19 4.66 25.87
CA ILE A 168 8.90 5.35 25.86
C ILE A 168 7.87 4.52 25.11
N GLN A 169 8.24 3.89 24.00
CA GLN A 169 7.38 2.94 23.29
C GLN A 169 6.97 1.76 24.18
N GLU A 170 7.90 1.20 24.95
CA GLU A 170 7.62 0.13 25.92
C GLU A 170 6.69 0.60 27.04
N LEU A 171 6.89 1.81 27.56
CA LEU A 171 6.02 2.39 28.58
C LEU A 171 4.57 2.58 28.07
N ILE A 172 4.41 3.01 26.82
CA ILE A 172 3.10 3.18 26.18
C ILE A 172 2.45 1.81 25.97
N LYS A 173 3.20 0.78 25.57
CA LYS A 173 2.70 -0.60 25.44
C LYS A 173 2.20 -1.18 26.76
N ASN A 174 2.81 -0.78 27.87
CA ASN A 174 2.45 -1.22 29.22
C ASN A 174 1.40 -0.33 29.91
N MET A 175 0.79 0.61 29.18
CA MET A 175 -0.28 1.47 29.71
C MET A 175 -1.55 0.63 30.01
N PRO A 176 -2.07 0.66 31.25
CA PRO A 176 -3.27 -0.10 31.64
C PRO A 176 -4.54 0.45 30.99
#